data_AF-A0A9P6E470-F1
#
_entry.id   AF-A0A9P6E470-F1
#
_cell.length_a   1.000
_cell.length_b   1.000
_cell.length_c   1.000
_cell.angle_alpha   90.00
_cell.angle_beta   90.00
_cell.angle_gamma   90.00
#
_symmetry.space_group_name_H-M   'P 1'
#
loop_
_entity.id
_entity.type
_entity.pdbx_description
1 polymer ?
#
loop_
_entity_poly.entity_id
_entity_poly.type
_entity_poly.pdbx_seq_one_letter_code
_entity_poly.pdbx_strand_id
1 'polypeptide(L)'
;MTSLQTSHLIFIFLFPPPSPNHTHPHHTMMDAPPLPASSTTTPSMRQYLFLIRLQILTPLSLLLNIASLLLCSFIAEPNISAIARTHPTSITPQTSVLAGYVGAVWVAQIGYCVLLVGARKEETKRAMTQGVGLSLMGANVVMAGWGVAWILQQFLLATILLGLLILFLLFSNLSLLIYHPPTRSRPLDTALIHAPLRFFLILPMSILFPLCLFLTLHLTYHPTPSGPPQNYADWHATPGFLVVFFTNLFSLVVIVVRRDVVWCVAAMWVCMGVWSSAPKPAGVYITEITYTVLHPLGLVVSMVYMWMRGRQEVRRGPVVLEGDEHPGLHGNGHGHGERPAAVAAGV
;
A
#
# COMPACT_ATOMS: atom_id res chain seq x y z
N MET A 1 30.82 -20.10 -2.96
CA MET A 1 31.25 -18.69 -2.73
C MET A 1 30.33 -17.63 -3.35
N THR A 2 29.15 -17.99 -3.86
CA THR A 2 28.20 -17.07 -4.53
C THR A 2 27.00 -16.63 -3.68
N SER A 3 26.88 -17.10 -2.43
CA SER A 3 25.71 -16.84 -1.58
C SER A 3 25.86 -15.63 -0.63
N LEU A 4 27.07 -15.16 -0.33
CA LEU A 4 27.26 -14.00 0.55
C LEU A 4 27.11 -12.66 -0.16
N GLN A 5 27.34 -12.63 -1.48
CA GLN A 5 27.35 -11.39 -2.26
C GLN A 5 25.93 -10.90 -2.59
N THR A 6 24.96 -11.81 -2.73
CA THR A 6 23.52 -11.50 -2.85
C THR A 6 22.92 -10.98 -1.54
N SER A 7 23.32 -11.53 -0.39
CA SER A 7 22.85 -11.06 0.92
C SER A 7 23.39 -9.67 1.28
N HIS A 8 24.65 -9.35 0.92
CA HIS A 8 25.21 -8.01 1.11
C HIS A 8 24.59 -6.96 0.18
N LEU A 9 24.20 -7.35 -1.05
CA LEU A 9 23.44 -6.46 -1.93
C LEU A 9 22.05 -6.17 -1.36
N ILE A 10 21.33 -7.17 -0.85
CA ILE A 10 20.00 -6.97 -0.24
C ILE A 10 20.08 -6.06 1.00
N PHE A 11 21.11 -6.18 1.83
CA PHE A 11 21.25 -5.37 3.05
C PHE A 11 21.60 -3.90 2.77
N ILE A 12 22.42 -3.62 1.75
CA ILE A 12 22.74 -2.24 1.30
C ILE A 12 21.54 -1.59 0.61
N PHE A 13 20.65 -2.39 0.01
CA PHE A 13 19.44 -1.89 -0.65
C PHE A 13 18.31 -1.56 0.35
N LEU A 14 18.20 -2.26 1.49
CA LEU A 14 17.12 -2.02 2.48
C LEU A 14 17.32 -0.80 3.39
N PHE A 15 18.55 -0.29 3.55
CA PHE A 15 18.84 0.83 4.47
C PHE A 15 19.78 1.85 3.82
N PRO A 16 19.26 2.90 3.14
CA PRO A 16 20.11 4.00 2.73
C PRO A 16 20.63 4.75 3.97
N PRO A 17 21.91 5.13 4.03
CA PRO A 17 22.44 5.90 5.17
C PRO A 17 21.78 7.28 5.25
N PRO A 18 21.63 7.85 6.46
CA PRO A 18 21.06 9.18 6.65
C PRO A 18 21.89 10.24 5.92
N SER A 19 21.19 11.15 5.24
CA SER A 19 21.80 12.27 4.49
C SER A 19 22.63 13.15 5.43
N PRO A 20 23.89 13.48 5.11
CA PRO A 20 24.63 14.50 5.84
C PRO A 20 24.01 15.87 5.55
N ASN A 21 23.82 16.67 6.60
CA ASN A 21 23.34 18.04 6.55
C ASN A 21 24.25 18.90 5.67
N HIS A 22 23.64 19.69 4.77
CA HIS A 22 24.31 20.74 4.02
C HIS A 22 24.74 21.86 4.97
N THR A 23 26.04 21.99 5.21
CA THR A 23 26.67 23.24 5.65
C THR A 23 27.78 23.60 4.67
N HIS A 24 27.57 24.69 3.92
CA HIS A 24 28.64 25.40 3.20
C HIS A 24 29.45 26.22 4.21
N PRO A 25 30.79 26.35 4.03
CA PRO A 25 31.31 27.63 3.50
C PRO A 25 32.56 27.51 2.58
N HIS A 26 33.04 28.70 2.15
CA HIS A 26 33.93 29.13 1.05
C HIS A 26 35.46 28.84 1.12
N HIS A 27 36.08 28.90 -0.09
CA HIS A 27 37.50 29.24 -0.47
C HIS A 27 38.64 28.36 0.10
N THR A 28 39.77 28.02 -0.56
CA THR A 28 40.64 28.72 -1.54
C THR A 28 41.61 27.72 -2.22
N MET A 29 42.22 28.13 -3.33
CA MET A 29 43.12 27.46 -4.30
C MET A 29 44.56 27.17 -3.80
N MET A 30 45.15 25.99 -4.12
CA MET A 30 46.53 25.80 -4.65
C MET A 30 46.97 24.32 -4.85
N ASP A 31 47.46 24.04 -6.07
CA ASP A 31 48.38 23.02 -6.63
C ASP A 31 48.57 21.59 -6.07
N ALA A 32 48.27 20.59 -6.93
CA ALA A 32 49.13 19.43 -7.27
C ALA A 32 48.47 18.55 -8.36
N PRO A 33 49.17 18.04 -9.40
CA PRO A 33 48.65 16.97 -10.26
C PRO A 33 49.15 15.60 -9.78
N PRO A 34 48.24 14.65 -9.48
CA PRO A 34 48.42 13.31 -10.06
C PRO A 34 47.11 12.55 -10.40
N LEU A 35 47.10 11.95 -11.58
CA LEU A 35 46.37 10.74 -12.06
C LEU A 35 44.82 10.73 -12.13
N PRO A 36 44.24 10.29 -13.28
CA PRO A 36 42.80 10.12 -13.46
C PRO A 36 42.36 8.73 -12.95
N ALA A 37 41.96 8.62 -11.69
CA ALA A 37 41.24 7.44 -11.21
C ALA A 37 40.22 7.79 -10.11
N SER A 38 38.94 7.64 -10.48
CA SER A 38 37.86 7.10 -9.64
C SER A 38 37.34 7.84 -8.39
N SER A 39 37.34 9.19 -8.33
CA SER A 39 36.79 9.89 -7.14
C SER A 39 35.81 11.04 -7.38
N THR A 40 35.22 11.18 -8.57
CA THR A 40 34.17 12.20 -8.85
C THR A 40 32.81 11.58 -9.15
N THR A 41 32.27 10.76 -8.24
CA THR A 41 30.81 10.60 -8.18
C THR A 41 30.27 11.56 -7.13
N THR A 42 29.83 12.73 -7.58
CA THR A 42 29.02 13.62 -6.74
C THR A 42 27.81 12.84 -6.20
N PRO A 43 27.37 13.08 -4.94
CA PRO A 43 26.25 12.35 -4.34
C PRO A 43 24.97 12.46 -5.17
N SER A 44 24.79 13.57 -5.90
CA SER A 44 23.72 13.78 -6.87
C SER A 44 23.79 12.84 -8.07
N MET A 45 24.98 12.54 -8.61
CA MET A 45 25.15 11.61 -9.74
C MET A 45 24.88 10.16 -9.32
N ARG A 46 25.23 9.76 -8.09
CA ARG A 46 24.86 8.44 -7.54
C ARG A 46 23.35 8.29 -7.41
N GLN A 47 22.68 9.32 -6.91
CA GLN A 47 21.22 9.35 -6.83
C GLN A 47 20.61 9.24 -8.23
N TYR A 48 21.10 10.01 -9.21
CA TYR A 48 20.59 9.95 -10.58
C TYR A 48 20.76 8.57 -11.24
N LEU A 49 21.92 7.93 -11.07
CA LEU A 49 22.15 6.57 -11.57
C LEU A 49 21.28 5.51 -10.86
N PHE A 50 21.02 5.68 -9.57
CA PHE A 50 20.09 4.84 -8.81
C PHE A 50 18.64 5.03 -9.28
N LEU A 51 18.24 6.28 -9.55
CA LEU A 51 16.92 6.63 -10.10
C LEU A 51 16.70 5.96 -11.47
N ILE A 52 17.69 6.02 -12.37
CA ILE A 52 17.61 5.38 -13.69
C ILE A 52 17.48 3.86 -13.55
N ARG A 53 18.27 3.24 -12.66
CA ARG A 53 18.18 1.79 -12.42
C ARG A 53 16.81 1.39 -11.89
N LEU A 54 16.25 2.15 -10.94
CA LEU A 54 14.90 1.90 -10.43
C LEU A 54 13.82 2.05 -11.52
N GLN A 55 13.91 3.07 -12.36
CA GLN A 55 12.95 3.29 -13.45
C GLN A 55 12.93 2.18 -14.49
N ILE A 56 14.05 1.50 -14.71
CA ILE A 56 14.12 0.34 -15.61
C ILE A 56 13.72 -0.94 -14.87
N LEU A 57 14.17 -1.10 -13.62
CA LEU A 57 14.02 -2.34 -12.86
C LEU A 57 12.60 -2.55 -12.34
N THR A 58 11.88 -1.49 -11.94
CA THR A 58 10.48 -1.58 -11.52
C THR A 58 9.55 -2.12 -12.63
N PRO A 59 9.47 -1.53 -13.84
CA PRO A 59 8.62 -2.08 -14.90
C PRO A 59 9.09 -3.46 -15.38
N LEU A 60 10.41 -3.71 -15.42
CA LEU A 60 10.93 -5.03 -15.76
C LEU A 60 10.52 -6.09 -14.73
N SER A 61 10.56 -5.76 -13.43
CA SER A 61 10.09 -6.66 -12.37
C SER A 61 8.59 -6.97 -12.47
N LEU A 62 7.78 -5.97 -12.86
CA LEU A 62 6.35 -6.15 -13.08
C LEU A 62 6.08 -7.07 -14.28
N LEU A 63 6.79 -6.88 -15.40
CA LEU A 63 6.69 -7.75 -16.56
C LEU A 63 7.08 -9.20 -16.22
N LEU A 64 8.15 -9.38 -15.43
CA LEU A 64 8.56 -10.70 -14.95
C LEU A 64 7.48 -11.35 -14.07
N ASN A 65 6.85 -10.60 -13.17
CA ASN A 65 5.75 -11.09 -12.34
C ASN A 65 4.54 -11.52 -13.21
N ILE A 66 4.11 -10.66 -14.13
CA ILE A 66 2.99 -10.95 -15.04
C ILE A 66 3.30 -12.19 -15.88
N ALA A 67 4.48 -12.24 -16.52
CA ALA A 67 4.87 -13.37 -17.35
C ALA A 67 4.90 -14.67 -16.53
N SER A 68 5.53 -14.68 -15.35
CA SER A 68 5.58 -15.85 -14.48
C SER A 68 4.18 -16.36 -14.12
N LEU A 69 3.29 -15.46 -13.65
CA LEU A 69 1.94 -15.84 -13.26
C LEU A 69 1.08 -16.30 -14.45
N LEU A 70 1.25 -15.71 -15.63
CA LEU A 70 0.56 -16.17 -16.86
C LEU A 70 1.05 -17.56 -17.28
N LEU A 71 2.37 -17.81 -17.25
CA LEU A 71 2.94 -19.13 -17.52
C LEU A 71 2.39 -20.17 -16.53
N CYS A 72 2.39 -19.86 -15.22
CA CYS A 72 1.84 -20.73 -14.19
C CYS A 72 0.31 -20.93 -14.31
N SER A 73 -0.42 -19.96 -14.86
CA SER A 73 -1.88 -20.04 -14.98
C SER A 73 -2.36 -20.77 -16.23
N PHE A 74 -1.66 -20.62 -17.36
CA PHE A 74 -2.13 -21.07 -18.66
C PHE A 74 -1.29 -22.18 -19.31
N ILE A 75 0.01 -22.23 -19.02
CA ILE A 75 0.94 -23.15 -19.72
C ILE A 75 1.37 -24.29 -18.81
N ALA A 76 1.54 -24.05 -17.51
CA ALA A 76 1.95 -25.09 -16.58
C ALA A 76 0.83 -26.12 -16.34
N GLU A 77 1.20 -27.40 -16.33
CA GLU A 77 0.35 -28.51 -15.88
C GLU A 77 0.99 -29.18 -14.66
N PRO A 78 0.32 -29.21 -13.49
CA PRO A 78 -0.97 -28.60 -13.17
C PRO A 78 -0.89 -27.06 -13.07
N ASN A 79 -1.91 -26.35 -13.54
CA ASN A 79 -1.99 -24.89 -13.42
C ASN A 79 -2.44 -24.43 -12.02
N ILE A 80 -2.31 -23.12 -11.73
CA ILE A 80 -2.69 -22.53 -10.42
C ILE A 80 -4.11 -22.92 -9.99
N SER A 81 -5.07 -22.88 -10.92
CA SER A 81 -6.47 -23.23 -10.66
C SER A 81 -6.67 -24.72 -10.42
N ALA A 82 -5.92 -25.58 -11.13
CA ALA A 82 -5.94 -27.02 -10.94
C ALA A 82 -5.48 -27.37 -9.52
N ILE A 83 -4.37 -26.81 -9.05
CA ILE A 83 -3.86 -27.04 -7.68
C ILE A 83 -4.84 -26.53 -6.63
N ALA A 84 -5.46 -25.36 -6.84
CA ALA A 84 -6.46 -24.83 -5.92
C ALA A 84 -7.72 -25.72 -5.84
N ARG A 85 -8.03 -26.48 -6.90
CA ARG A 85 -9.15 -27.45 -6.92
C ARG A 85 -8.78 -28.79 -6.29
N THR A 86 -7.52 -29.22 -6.38
CA THR A 86 -7.07 -30.46 -5.73
C THR A 86 -6.91 -30.30 -4.22
N HIS A 87 -6.66 -29.08 -3.74
CA HIS A 87 -6.53 -28.75 -2.32
C HIS A 87 -7.57 -27.71 -1.87
N PRO A 88 -8.87 -28.06 -1.83
CA PRO A 88 -9.89 -27.12 -1.41
C PRO A 88 -9.80 -26.88 0.11
N THR A 89 -9.99 -25.62 0.49
CA THR A 89 -10.04 -25.16 1.89
C THR A 89 -11.35 -24.43 2.17
N SER A 90 -11.63 -24.18 3.44
CA SER A 90 -12.79 -23.40 3.88
C SER A 90 -12.80 -21.97 3.34
N ILE A 91 -11.66 -21.44 2.89
CA ILE A 91 -11.49 -20.06 2.41
C ILE A 91 -11.11 -19.95 0.94
N THR A 92 -10.97 -21.06 0.20
CA THR A 92 -10.59 -21.04 -1.23
C THR A 92 -11.60 -20.21 -2.03
N PRO A 93 -11.18 -19.11 -2.68
CA PRO A 93 -12.10 -18.25 -3.43
C PRO A 93 -12.44 -18.84 -4.81
N GLN A 94 -13.45 -18.26 -5.45
CA GLN A 94 -13.76 -18.52 -6.85
C GLN A 94 -12.62 -17.99 -7.74
N THR A 95 -12.04 -18.88 -8.56
CA THR A 95 -10.87 -18.57 -9.38
C THR A 95 -11.10 -17.41 -10.36
N SER A 96 -12.28 -17.30 -10.98
CA SER A 96 -12.59 -16.25 -11.94
C SER A 96 -12.59 -14.85 -11.31
N VAL A 97 -13.21 -14.72 -10.14
CA VAL A 97 -13.27 -13.44 -9.40
C VAL A 97 -11.88 -13.03 -8.93
N LEU A 98 -11.09 -13.99 -8.44
CA LEU A 98 -9.70 -13.76 -8.02
C LEU A 98 -8.81 -13.36 -9.21
N ALA A 99 -8.96 -14.01 -10.37
CA ALA A 99 -8.23 -13.65 -11.58
C ALA A 99 -8.55 -12.22 -12.04
N GLY A 100 -9.83 -11.81 -11.95
CA GLY A 100 -10.25 -10.44 -12.19
C GLY A 100 -9.57 -9.44 -11.24
N TYR A 101 -9.47 -9.78 -9.94
CA TYR A 101 -8.75 -8.97 -8.96
C TYR A 101 -7.27 -8.82 -9.32
N VAL A 102 -6.59 -9.93 -9.65
CA VAL A 102 -5.17 -9.93 -10.05
C VAL A 102 -4.96 -9.09 -11.32
N GLY A 103 -5.86 -9.20 -12.30
CA GLY A 103 -5.84 -8.36 -13.50
C GLY A 103 -5.97 -6.87 -13.17
N ALA A 104 -6.85 -6.50 -12.24
CA ALA A 104 -6.98 -5.12 -11.77
C ALA A 104 -5.71 -4.62 -11.07
N VAL A 105 -5.04 -5.47 -10.27
CA VAL A 105 -3.74 -5.18 -9.66
C VAL A 105 -2.68 -4.91 -10.74
N TRP A 106 -2.62 -5.71 -11.80
CA TRP A 106 -1.68 -5.48 -12.90
C TRP A 106 -1.94 -4.16 -13.62
N VAL A 107 -3.20 -3.85 -13.95
CA VAL A 107 -3.58 -2.57 -14.57
C VAL A 107 -3.17 -1.39 -13.67
N ALA A 108 -3.43 -1.49 -12.37
CA ALA A 108 -3.05 -0.46 -11.41
C ALA A 108 -1.52 -0.28 -11.34
N GLN A 109 -0.76 -1.37 -11.33
CA GLN A 109 0.71 -1.32 -11.33
C GLN A 109 1.29 -0.77 -12.65
N ILE A 110 0.70 -1.09 -13.80
CA ILE A 110 1.06 -0.47 -15.08
C ILE A 110 0.80 1.03 -15.03
N GLY A 111 -0.35 1.46 -14.50
CA GLY A 111 -0.67 2.88 -14.29
C GLY A 111 0.37 3.57 -13.40
N TYR A 112 0.81 2.92 -12.33
CA TYR A 112 1.91 3.41 -11.48
C TYR A 112 3.23 3.57 -12.26
N CYS A 113 3.60 2.60 -13.10
CA CYS A 113 4.79 2.70 -13.95
C CYS A 113 4.69 3.84 -14.97
N VAL A 114 3.53 4.07 -15.57
CA VAL A 114 3.31 5.19 -16.49
C VAL A 114 3.45 6.53 -15.76
N LEU A 115 2.91 6.64 -14.55
CA LEU A 115 3.07 7.84 -13.72
C LEU A 115 4.54 8.07 -13.31
N LEU A 116 5.30 7.02 -13.03
CA LEU A 116 6.74 7.13 -12.73
C LEU A 116 7.51 7.80 -13.88
N VAL A 117 7.22 7.40 -15.11
CA VAL A 117 7.85 7.95 -16.32
C VAL A 117 7.34 9.36 -16.62
N GLY A 118 6.03 9.60 -16.45
CA GLY A 118 5.38 10.87 -16.75
C GLY A 118 5.56 11.96 -15.68
N ALA A 119 5.90 11.62 -14.44
CA ALA A 119 6.02 12.58 -13.35
C ALA A 119 7.16 13.58 -13.63
N ARG A 120 6.81 14.87 -13.78
CA ARG A 120 7.79 15.95 -13.99
C ARG A 120 8.33 16.55 -12.69
N LYS A 121 7.66 16.32 -11.56
CA LYS A 121 8.03 16.91 -10.25
C LYS A 121 9.09 16.08 -9.53
N GLU A 122 10.13 16.74 -9.03
CA GLU A 122 11.24 16.10 -8.32
C GLU A 122 10.81 15.51 -6.97
N GLU A 123 9.87 16.15 -6.27
CA GLU A 123 9.31 15.64 -5.00
C GLU A 123 8.65 14.27 -5.18
N THR A 124 7.81 14.12 -6.20
CA THR A 124 7.14 12.85 -6.53
C THR A 124 8.15 11.79 -6.94
N LYS A 125 9.17 12.14 -7.72
CA LYS A 125 10.24 11.20 -8.09
C LYS A 125 11.02 10.72 -6.88
N ARG A 126 11.37 11.63 -5.95
CA ARG A 126 12.16 11.29 -4.76
C ARG A 126 11.38 10.38 -3.81
N ALA A 127 10.09 10.65 -3.62
CA ALA A 127 9.18 9.81 -2.86
C ALA A 127 9.10 8.38 -3.38
N MET A 128 8.88 8.26 -4.69
CA MET A 128 8.67 6.97 -5.33
C MET A 128 9.94 6.14 -5.36
N THR A 129 11.11 6.79 -5.43
CA THR A 129 12.39 6.08 -5.54
C THR A 129 13.08 5.82 -4.21
N GLN A 130 12.83 6.62 -3.17
CA GLN A 130 13.48 6.45 -1.86
C GLN A 130 12.77 5.48 -0.91
N GLY A 131 11.51 5.09 -1.17
CA GLY A 131 10.78 4.18 -0.27
C GLY A 131 9.84 3.16 -0.89
N VAL A 132 9.39 3.37 -2.13
CA VAL A 132 8.31 2.56 -2.74
C VAL A 132 8.82 1.68 -3.87
N GLY A 133 9.69 2.20 -4.74
CA GLY A 133 10.08 1.53 -5.98
C GLY A 133 10.88 0.24 -5.74
N LEU A 134 11.76 0.25 -4.74
CA LEU A 134 12.59 -0.91 -4.42
C LEU A 134 11.79 -2.03 -3.75
N SER A 135 10.94 -1.69 -2.78
CA SER A 135 10.08 -2.65 -2.10
C SER A 135 9.00 -3.19 -3.02
N LEU A 136 8.47 -2.39 -3.94
CA LEU A 136 7.54 -2.85 -4.98
C LEU A 136 8.21 -3.77 -6.00
N MET A 137 9.44 -3.47 -6.41
CA MET A 137 10.25 -4.37 -7.24
C MET A 137 10.46 -5.71 -6.52
N GLY A 138 10.86 -5.68 -5.25
CA GLY A 138 10.99 -6.88 -4.41
C GLY A 138 9.68 -7.65 -4.32
N ALA A 139 8.56 -6.96 -4.08
CA ALA A 139 7.22 -7.56 -4.03
C ALA A 139 6.86 -8.27 -5.34
N ASN A 140 7.13 -7.67 -6.50
CA ASN A 140 6.87 -8.28 -7.80
C ASN A 140 7.71 -9.55 -8.02
N VAL A 141 9.00 -9.52 -7.70
CA VAL A 141 9.88 -10.70 -7.80
C VAL A 141 9.43 -11.82 -6.86
N VAL A 142 9.11 -11.48 -5.60
CA VAL A 142 8.62 -12.45 -4.61
C VAL A 142 7.29 -13.05 -5.04
N MET A 143 6.38 -12.26 -5.59
CA MET A 143 5.10 -12.75 -6.12
C MET A 143 5.29 -13.68 -7.32
N ALA A 144 6.24 -13.38 -8.21
CA ALA A 144 6.61 -14.28 -9.31
C ALA A 144 7.15 -15.61 -8.77
N GLY A 145 8.04 -15.56 -7.77
CA GLY A 145 8.61 -16.73 -7.12
C GLY A 145 7.56 -17.56 -6.38
N TRP A 146 6.57 -16.89 -5.77
CA TRP A 146 5.42 -17.56 -5.16
C TRP A 146 4.63 -18.39 -6.18
N GLY A 147 4.37 -17.85 -7.37
CA GLY A 147 3.68 -18.58 -8.43
C GLY A 147 4.38 -19.89 -8.80
N VAL A 148 5.70 -19.85 -8.93
CA VAL A 148 6.53 -21.04 -9.18
C VAL A 148 6.48 -22.02 -8.01
N ALA A 149 6.67 -21.54 -6.77
CA ALA A 149 6.62 -22.38 -5.58
C ALA A 149 5.25 -23.06 -5.39
N TRP A 150 4.16 -22.36 -5.73
CA TRP A 150 2.80 -22.89 -5.71
C TRP A 150 2.62 -24.04 -6.70
N ILE A 151 3.09 -23.88 -7.95
CA ILE A 151 3.01 -24.91 -8.98
C ILE A 151 3.82 -26.15 -8.61
N LEU A 152 4.99 -25.97 -8.00
CA LEU A 152 5.82 -27.05 -7.48
C LEU A 152 5.28 -27.68 -6.16
N GLN A 153 4.09 -27.27 -5.73
CA GLN A 153 3.44 -27.70 -4.48
C GLN A 153 4.31 -27.53 -3.23
N GLN A 154 5.25 -26.59 -3.25
CA GLN A 154 6.11 -26.23 -2.12
C GLN A 154 5.36 -25.25 -1.21
N PHE A 155 4.26 -25.69 -0.58
CA PHE A 155 3.35 -24.81 0.15
C PHE A 155 4.01 -24.07 1.33
N LEU A 156 4.99 -24.69 2.00
CA LEU A 156 5.77 -24.01 3.04
C LEU A 156 6.58 -22.85 2.46
N LEU A 157 7.30 -23.08 1.35
CA LEU A 157 8.05 -22.03 0.67
C LEU A 157 7.12 -20.93 0.15
N ALA A 158 5.98 -21.32 -0.44
CA ALA A 158 4.97 -20.37 -0.88
C ALA A 158 4.44 -19.50 0.27
N THR A 159 4.20 -20.09 1.45
CA THR A 159 3.77 -19.36 2.66
C THR A 159 4.84 -18.37 3.13
N ILE A 160 6.11 -18.78 3.16
CA ILE A 160 7.25 -17.91 3.53
C ILE A 160 7.36 -16.75 2.54
N LEU A 161 7.26 -17.02 1.23
CA LEU A 161 7.29 -15.99 0.20
C LEU A 161 6.12 -15.00 0.32
N LEU A 162 4.90 -15.47 0.63
CA LEU A 162 3.77 -14.56 0.88
C LEU A 162 3.94 -13.74 2.16
N GLY A 163 4.53 -14.31 3.21
CA GLY A 163 4.90 -13.55 4.41
C GLY A 163 5.88 -12.42 4.08
N LEU A 164 6.93 -12.73 3.30
CA LEU A 164 7.89 -11.73 2.82
C LEU A 164 7.24 -10.68 1.91
N LEU A 165 6.32 -11.09 1.03
CA LEU A 165 5.54 -10.21 0.18
C LEU A 165 4.72 -9.21 1.00
N ILE A 166 4.02 -9.68 2.02
CA ILE A 166 3.25 -8.83 2.95
C ILE A 166 4.18 -7.83 3.64
N LEU A 167 5.37 -8.25 4.09
CA LEU A 167 6.34 -7.35 4.71
C LEU A 167 6.80 -6.23 3.76
N PHE A 168 7.14 -6.56 2.51
CA PHE A 168 7.50 -5.55 1.51
C PHE A 168 6.36 -4.58 1.22
N LEU A 169 5.13 -5.08 1.13
CA LEU A 169 3.96 -4.26 0.84
C LEU A 169 3.53 -3.41 2.05
N LEU A 170 3.64 -3.93 3.28
CA LEU A 170 3.43 -3.18 4.51
C LEU A 170 4.46 -2.06 4.65
N PHE A 171 5.74 -2.36 4.44
CA PHE A 171 6.81 -1.36 4.45
C PHE A 171 6.56 -0.25 3.42
N SER A 172 6.15 -0.62 2.20
CA SER A 172 5.80 0.33 1.15
C SER A 172 4.62 1.22 1.55
N ASN A 173 3.55 0.63 2.08
CA ASN A 173 2.35 1.37 2.49
C ASN A 173 2.63 2.29 3.70
N LEU A 174 3.45 1.85 4.65
CA LEU A 174 3.85 2.64 5.81
C LEU A 174 4.74 3.82 5.40
N SER A 175 5.74 3.57 4.55
CA SER A 175 6.60 4.61 3.99
C SER A 175 5.79 5.65 3.22
N LEU A 176 4.85 5.20 2.40
CA LEU A 176 3.96 6.08 1.65
C LEU A 176 3.10 6.94 2.60
N LEU A 177 2.60 6.37 3.69
CA LEU A 177 1.80 7.09 4.68
C LEU A 177 2.61 8.14 5.46
N ILE A 178 3.87 7.83 5.81
CA ILE A 178 4.75 8.73 6.58
C ILE A 178 5.27 9.86 5.70
N TYR A 179 5.78 9.53 4.51
CA TYR A 179 6.46 10.52 3.67
C TYR A 179 5.49 11.29 2.77
N HIS A 180 4.37 10.69 2.35
CA HIS A 180 3.45 11.26 1.36
C HIS A 180 1.99 11.10 1.81
N PRO A 181 1.55 11.87 2.82
CA PRO A 181 0.17 11.77 3.30
C PRO A 181 -0.82 12.13 2.18
N PRO A 182 -1.93 11.38 2.06
CA PRO A 182 -2.91 11.60 1.00
C PRO A 182 -3.51 13.01 1.10
N THR A 183 -3.26 13.84 0.10
CA THR A 183 -3.70 15.24 0.09
C THR A 183 -4.94 15.40 -0.78
N ARG A 184 -5.98 16.09 -0.27
CA ARG A 184 -7.26 16.27 -0.98
C ARG A 184 -7.20 17.15 -2.24
N SER A 185 -6.11 17.89 -2.45
CA SER A 185 -5.95 18.78 -3.59
C SER A 185 -5.73 18.05 -4.92
N ARG A 186 -5.33 16.76 -4.88
CA ARG A 186 -5.05 15.94 -6.07
C ARG A 186 -5.51 14.49 -5.87
N PRO A 187 -6.83 14.23 -5.96
CA PRO A 187 -7.39 12.92 -5.63
C PRO A 187 -6.94 11.82 -6.60
N LEU A 188 -6.77 12.14 -7.89
CA LEU A 188 -6.39 11.16 -8.92
C LEU A 188 -4.93 10.72 -8.77
N ASP A 189 -4.00 11.66 -8.62
CA ASP A 189 -2.58 11.37 -8.37
C ASP A 189 -2.41 10.53 -7.09
N THR A 190 -3.13 10.90 -6.02
CA THR A 190 -3.13 10.15 -4.76
C THR A 190 -3.74 8.76 -4.94
N ALA A 191 -4.84 8.64 -5.68
CA ALA A 191 -5.46 7.34 -5.93
C ALA A 191 -4.52 6.41 -6.71
N LEU A 192 -3.91 6.88 -7.80
CA LEU A 192 -3.04 6.02 -8.63
C LEU A 192 -1.71 5.66 -7.96
N ILE A 193 -1.24 6.42 -6.96
CA ILE A 193 -0.03 6.07 -6.20
C ILE A 193 -0.37 5.08 -5.08
N HIS A 194 -1.45 5.33 -4.32
CA HIS A 194 -1.79 4.50 -3.16
C HIS A 194 -2.60 3.25 -3.54
N ALA A 195 -3.43 3.31 -4.58
CA ALA A 195 -4.32 2.21 -4.94
C ALA A 195 -3.58 0.93 -5.33
N PRO A 196 -2.58 0.95 -6.23
CA PRO A 196 -1.89 -0.28 -6.65
C PRO A 196 -1.27 -1.01 -5.47
N LEU A 197 -0.63 -0.28 -4.54
CA LEU A 197 0.00 -0.85 -3.36
C LEU A 197 -0.99 -1.41 -2.36
N ARG A 198 -2.14 -0.75 -2.17
CA ARG A 198 -3.20 -1.22 -1.26
C ARG A 198 -3.91 -2.44 -1.84
N PHE A 199 -4.31 -2.39 -3.11
CA PHE A 199 -4.89 -3.56 -3.78
C PHE A 199 -3.94 -4.75 -3.76
N PHE A 200 -2.65 -4.52 -4.01
CA PHE A 200 -1.66 -5.58 -3.96
C PHE A 200 -1.40 -6.10 -2.54
N LEU A 201 -1.50 -5.27 -1.50
CA LEU A 201 -1.36 -5.69 -0.10
C LEU A 201 -2.56 -6.51 0.40
N ILE A 202 -3.77 -6.07 0.07
CA ILE A 202 -5.00 -6.66 0.60
C ILE A 202 -5.15 -8.11 0.14
N LEU A 203 -4.82 -8.42 -1.12
CA LEU A 203 -4.93 -9.77 -1.68
C LEU A 203 -4.15 -10.84 -0.90
N PRO A 204 -2.82 -10.73 -0.69
CA PRO A 204 -2.07 -11.69 0.08
C PRO A 204 -2.45 -11.66 1.56
N MET A 205 -2.72 -10.49 2.14
CA MET A 205 -3.08 -10.38 3.54
C MET A 205 -4.40 -11.08 3.88
N SER A 206 -5.41 -10.94 3.02
CA SER A 206 -6.77 -11.43 3.28
C SER A 206 -6.99 -12.87 2.84
N ILE A 207 -6.40 -13.29 1.71
CA ILE A 207 -6.67 -14.60 1.11
C ILE A 207 -5.40 -15.41 0.86
N LEU A 208 -4.41 -14.91 0.10
CA LEU A 208 -3.36 -15.81 -0.40
C LEU A 208 -2.51 -16.37 0.75
N PHE A 209 -2.12 -15.55 1.72
CA PHE A 209 -1.30 -16.00 2.83
C PHE A 209 -2.06 -16.98 3.71
N PRO A 210 -3.30 -16.68 4.18
CA PRO A 210 -4.07 -17.67 4.91
C PRO A 210 -4.34 -18.96 4.12
N LEU A 211 -4.57 -18.87 2.80
CA LEU A 211 -4.73 -20.03 1.94
C LEU A 211 -3.47 -20.90 1.94
N CYS A 212 -2.30 -20.34 1.64
CA CYS A 212 -1.03 -21.09 1.69
C CYS A 212 -0.75 -21.67 3.08
N LEU A 213 -1.08 -20.92 4.15
CA LEU A 213 -0.95 -21.40 5.52
C LEU A 213 -1.84 -22.62 5.79
N PHE A 214 -3.09 -22.59 5.32
CA PHE A 214 -4.02 -23.72 5.48
C PHE A 214 -3.53 -24.96 4.74
N LEU A 215 -3.02 -24.80 3.52
CA LEU A 215 -2.41 -25.91 2.77
C LEU A 215 -1.17 -26.46 3.50
N THR A 216 -0.32 -25.59 4.03
CA THR A 216 0.89 -25.99 4.77
C THR A 216 0.54 -26.75 6.06
N LEU A 217 -0.50 -26.31 6.77
CA LEU A 217 -1.03 -26.97 7.97
C LEU A 217 -1.93 -28.17 7.66
N HIS A 218 -2.09 -28.53 6.39
CA HIS A 218 -2.95 -29.62 5.93
C HIS A 218 -4.42 -29.48 6.36
N LEU A 219 -4.90 -28.23 6.50
CA LEU A 219 -6.30 -27.88 6.78
C LEU A 219 -7.15 -27.90 5.49
N THR A 220 -7.05 -28.99 4.74
CA THR A 220 -7.74 -29.23 3.46
C THR A 220 -8.74 -30.36 3.62
N TYR A 221 -9.83 -30.34 2.87
CA TYR A 221 -10.80 -31.44 2.84
C TYR A 221 -10.78 -32.16 1.50
N HIS A 222 -11.22 -33.42 1.48
CA HIS A 222 -11.35 -34.15 0.22
C HIS A 222 -12.55 -33.61 -0.58
N PRO A 223 -12.34 -33.20 -1.84
CA PRO A 223 -13.44 -32.79 -2.70
C PRO A 223 -14.35 -33.98 -2.95
N THR A 224 -15.54 -33.97 -2.34
CA THR A 224 -16.55 -35.01 -2.55
C THR A 224 -17.20 -34.76 -3.93
N PRO A 225 -17.24 -35.75 -4.85
CA PRO A 225 -17.94 -35.58 -6.11
C PRO A 225 -19.44 -35.34 -5.85
N SER A 226 -19.98 -34.26 -6.41
CA SER A 226 -21.42 -33.97 -6.53
C SER A 226 -22.28 -34.40 -5.34
N GLY A 227 -22.24 -33.61 -4.26
CA GLY A 227 -23.15 -33.74 -3.11
C GLY A 227 -22.79 -32.75 -2.01
N PRO A 228 -23.71 -32.46 -1.06
CA PRO A 228 -23.32 -31.80 0.17
C PRO A 228 -22.29 -32.67 0.90
N PRO A 229 -21.30 -32.06 1.57
CA PRO A 229 -20.23 -32.79 2.24
C PRO A 229 -20.77 -33.83 3.22
N GLN A 230 -20.23 -35.06 3.17
CA GLN A 230 -20.64 -36.14 4.07
C GLN A 230 -20.35 -35.82 5.55
N ASN A 231 -19.31 -35.03 5.84
CA ASN A 231 -18.94 -34.63 7.21
C ASN A 231 -18.66 -33.12 7.30
N TYR A 232 -19.54 -32.40 7.97
CA TYR A 232 -19.37 -30.97 8.25
C TYR A 232 -18.23 -30.69 9.25
N ALA A 233 -17.84 -31.69 10.05
CA ALA A 233 -16.73 -31.61 11.01
C ALA A 233 -15.36 -31.49 10.31
N ASP A 234 -15.20 -32.07 9.12
CA ASP A 234 -13.94 -32.12 8.38
C ASP A 234 -13.63 -30.82 7.62
N TRP A 235 -14.53 -29.84 7.69
CA TRP A 235 -14.45 -28.59 6.94
C TRP A 235 -13.53 -27.55 7.57
N HIS A 236 -12.96 -27.86 8.74
CA HIS A 236 -12.13 -26.94 9.52
C HIS A 236 -12.78 -25.54 9.58
N ALA A 237 -14.08 -25.53 9.90
CA ALA A 237 -14.92 -24.34 9.83
C ALA A 237 -14.45 -23.25 10.80
N THR A 238 -13.98 -23.65 12.00
CA THR A 238 -13.50 -22.74 13.04
C THR A 238 -12.26 -21.95 12.62
N PRO A 239 -11.14 -22.56 12.19
CA PRO A 239 -9.98 -21.78 11.77
C PRO A 239 -10.30 -20.91 10.54
N GLY A 240 -11.09 -21.41 9.58
CA GLY A 240 -11.55 -20.61 8.44
C GLY A 240 -12.34 -19.38 8.87
N PHE A 241 -13.31 -19.56 9.77
CA PHE A 241 -14.10 -18.47 10.34
C PHE A 241 -13.24 -17.44 11.07
N LEU A 242 -12.34 -17.88 11.95
CA LEU A 242 -11.49 -16.97 12.73
C LEU A 242 -10.61 -16.11 11.81
N VAL A 243 -9.95 -16.72 10.84
CA VAL A 243 -9.11 -16.01 9.87
C VAL A 243 -9.93 -14.96 9.13
N VAL A 244 -11.05 -15.37 8.53
CA VAL A 244 -11.92 -14.49 7.75
C VAL A 244 -12.50 -13.37 8.61
N PHE A 245 -12.92 -13.67 9.83
CA PHE A 245 -13.44 -12.68 10.76
C PHE A 245 -12.38 -11.64 11.12
N PHE A 246 -11.17 -12.06 11.51
CA PHE A 246 -10.11 -11.12 11.92
C PHE A 246 -9.56 -10.30 10.77
N THR A 247 -9.36 -10.88 9.58
CA THR A 247 -8.88 -10.13 8.40
C THR A 247 -9.91 -9.10 7.93
N ASN A 248 -11.20 -9.45 7.97
CA ASN A 248 -12.28 -8.54 7.62
C ASN A 248 -12.53 -7.47 8.69
N LEU A 249 -12.44 -7.82 9.97
CA LEU A 249 -12.52 -6.87 11.08
C LEU A 249 -11.37 -5.87 11.02
N PHE A 250 -10.14 -6.34 10.78
CA PHE A 250 -9.00 -5.45 10.56
C PHE A 250 -9.25 -4.50 9.39
N SER A 251 -9.73 -5.03 8.26
CA SER A 251 -10.06 -4.21 7.09
C SER A 251 -11.14 -3.17 7.42
N LEU A 252 -12.18 -3.54 8.15
CA LEU A 252 -13.23 -2.62 8.58
C LEU A 252 -12.67 -1.50 9.46
N VAL A 253 -11.80 -1.83 10.43
CA VAL A 253 -11.15 -0.82 11.28
C VAL A 253 -10.33 0.15 10.44
N VAL A 254 -9.53 -0.35 9.49
CA VAL A 254 -8.74 0.50 8.58
C VAL A 254 -9.65 1.41 7.76
N ILE A 255 -10.74 0.87 7.19
CA ILE A 255 -11.72 1.62 6.39
C ILE A 255 -12.37 2.73 7.22
N VAL A 256 -12.84 2.43 8.44
CA VAL A 256 -13.53 3.40 9.31
C VAL A 256 -12.57 4.48 9.80
N VAL A 257 -11.37 4.12 10.26
CA VAL A 257 -10.39 5.06 10.82
C VAL A 257 -9.78 5.95 9.74
N ARG A 258 -9.39 5.37 8.60
CA ARG A 258 -8.69 6.10 7.52
C ARG A 258 -9.62 6.63 6.43
N ARG A 259 -10.90 6.24 6.42
CA ARG A 259 -11.87 6.56 5.35
C ARG A 259 -11.35 6.19 3.97
N ASP A 260 -10.75 5.01 3.88
CA ASP A 260 -10.01 4.54 2.71
C ASP A 260 -10.94 3.80 1.73
N VAL A 261 -11.36 4.50 0.68
CA VAL A 261 -12.25 3.97 -0.37
C VAL A 261 -11.58 2.81 -1.12
N VAL A 262 -10.27 2.92 -1.37
CA VAL A 262 -9.52 1.88 -2.11
C VAL A 262 -9.52 0.59 -1.30
N TRP A 263 -9.23 0.69 0.00
CA TRP A 263 -9.26 -0.48 0.89
C TRP A 263 -10.65 -1.11 0.95
N CYS A 264 -11.71 -0.28 0.98
CA CYS A 264 -13.08 -0.75 0.97
C CYS A 264 -13.42 -1.54 -0.29
N VAL A 265 -13.10 -1.02 -1.48
CA VAL A 265 -13.39 -1.70 -2.76
C VAL A 265 -12.62 -3.02 -2.85
N ALA A 266 -11.34 -3.00 -2.48
CA ALA A 266 -10.50 -4.20 -2.49
C ALA A 266 -11.01 -5.27 -1.51
N ALA A 267 -11.35 -4.88 -0.27
CA ALA A 267 -11.88 -5.80 0.73
C ALA A 267 -13.22 -6.43 0.28
N MET A 268 -14.15 -5.63 -0.24
CA MET A 268 -15.41 -6.15 -0.79
C MET A 268 -15.17 -7.15 -1.93
N TRP A 269 -14.22 -6.87 -2.82
CA TRP A 269 -13.91 -7.76 -3.94
C TRP A 269 -13.38 -9.11 -3.48
N VAL A 270 -12.50 -9.09 -2.48
CA VAL A 270 -11.99 -10.29 -1.81
C VAL A 270 -13.14 -11.08 -1.18
N CYS A 271 -14.03 -10.43 -0.42
CA CYS A 271 -15.20 -11.08 0.16
C CYS A 271 -16.07 -11.74 -0.92
N MET A 272 -16.36 -11.02 -2.00
CA MET A 272 -17.08 -11.54 -3.17
C MET A 272 -16.42 -12.78 -3.76
N GLY A 273 -15.09 -12.78 -3.86
CA GLY A 273 -14.34 -13.95 -4.30
C GLY A 273 -14.56 -15.17 -3.42
N VAL A 274 -14.60 -15.01 -2.10
CA VAL A 274 -14.77 -16.12 -1.16
C VAL A 274 -16.21 -16.64 -1.17
N TRP A 275 -17.21 -15.78 -0.97
CA TRP A 275 -18.60 -16.24 -0.85
C TRP A 275 -19.21 -16.69 -2.18
N SER A 276 -18.68 -16.25 -3.34
CA SER A 276 -19.18 -16.73 -4.64
C SER A 276 -18.79 -18.18 -4.96
N SER A 277 -17.86 -18.76 -4.20
CA SER A 277 -17.55 -20.19 -4.29
C SER A 277 -18.44 -20.98 -3.34
N ALA A 278 -19.10 -22.02 -3.82
CA ALA A 278 -19.96 -22.90 -3.04
C ALA A 278 -19.56 -24.37 -3.25
N PRO A 279 -19.72 -25.26 -2.24
CA PRO A 279 -20.24 -25.00 -0.89
C PRO A 279 -19.18 -24.49 0.10
N LYS A 280 -19.60 -23.70 1.12
CA LYS A 280 -18.73 -23.12 2.18
C LYS A 280 -19.31 -23.32 3.58
N PRO A 281 -18.46 -23.45 4.62
CA PRO A 281 -18.97 -23.52 5.98
C PRO A 281 -19.76 -22.24 6.29
N ALA A 282 -20.93 -22.40 6.92
CA ALA A 282 -21.85 -21.30 7.23
C ALA A 282 -21.16 -20.13 7.92
N GLY A 283 -20.25 -20.39 8.87
CA GLY A 283 -19.51 -19.33 9.58
C GLY A 283 -18.69 -18.43 8.63
N VAL A 284 -17.94 -19.04 7.71
CA VAL A 284 -17.17 -18.30 6.69
C VAL A 284 -18.11 -17.57 5.74
N TYR A 285 -19.12 -18.28 5.21
CA TYR A 285 -20.04 -17.73 4.23
C TYR A 285 -20.83 -16.52 4.75
N ILE A 286 -21.42 -16.64 5.96
CA ILE A 286 -22.18 -15.56 6.61
C ILE A 286 -21.28 -14.37 6.91
N THR A 287 -20.05 -14.62 7.37
CA THR A 287 -19.09 -13.56 7.70
C THR A 287 -18.70 -12.76 6.47
N GLU A 288 -18.35 -13.43 5.36
CA GLU A 288 -17.98 -12.73 4.11
C GLU A 288 -19.14 -11.91 3.54
N ILE A 289 -20.37 -12.43 3.55
CA ILE A 289 -21.56 -11.65 3.13
C ILE A 289 -21.77 -10.44 4.04
N THR A 290 -21.69 -10.65 5.36
CA THR A 290 -21.87 -9.58 6.34
C THR A 290 -20.84 -8.46 6.13
N TYR A 291 -19.57 -8.81 5.95
CA TYR A 291 -18.51 -7.81 5.75
C TYR A 291 -18.55 -7.15 4.36
N THR A 292 -19.02 -7.86 3.32
CA THR A 292 -19.30 -7.24 2.01
C THR A 292 -20.24 -6.03 2.15
N VAL A 293 -21.19 -6.08 3.09
CA VAL A 293 -22.12 -4.97 3.39
C VAL A 293 -21.58 -4.02 4.47
N LEU A 294 -20.90 -4.52 5.50
CA LEU A 294 -20.38 -3.68 6.58
C LEU A 294 -19.24 -2.77 6.13
N HIS A 295 -18.38 -3.18 5.19
CA HIS A 295 -17.30 -2.33 4.67
C HIS A 295 -17.82 -1.00 4.08
N PRO A 296 -18.75 -1.00 3.09
CA PRO A 296 -19.27 0.24 2.54
C PRO A 296 -20.12 1.01 3.55
N LEU A 297 -20.90 0.32 4.41
CA LEU A 297 -21.66 0.96 5.48
C LEU A 297 -20.74 1.71 6.45
N GLY A 298 -19.66 1.07 6.91
CA GLY A 298 -18.68 1.66 7.82
C GLY A 298 -17.98 2.87 7.21
N LEU A 299 -17.68 2.83 5.91
CA LEU A 299 -17.15 3.97 5.16
C LEU A 299 -18.13 5.15 5.15
N VAL A 300 -19.41 4.90 4.81
CA VAL A 300 -20.46 5.92 4.77
C VAL A 300 -20.68 6.53 6.16
N VAL A 301 -20.83 5.70 7.19
CA VAL A 301 -21.02 6.16 8.58
C VAL A 301 -19.84 7.02 9.04
N SER A 302 -18.60 6.61 8.74
CA SER A 302 -17.40 7.40 9.08
C SER A 302 -17.35 8.74 8.34
N MET A 303 -17.73 8.77 7.07
CA MET A 303 -17.83 10.01 6.29
C MET A 303 -18.90 10.96 6.85
N VAL A 304 -20.10 10.45 7.15
CA VAL A 304 -21.22 11.23 7.70
C VAL A 304 -20.86 11.76 9.09
N TYR A 305 -20.27 10.94 9.95
CA TYR A 305 -19.82 11.35 11.28
C TYR A 305 -18.85 12.53 11.23
N MET A 306 -17.84 12.46 10.36
CA MET A 306 -16.87 13.55 10.21
C MET A 306 -17.47 14.82 9.61
N TRP A 307 -18.41 14.68 8.68
CA TRP A 307 -19.10 15.82 8.10
C TRP A 307 -19.98 16.53 9.14
N MET A 308 -20.68 15.78 10.00
CA MET A 308 -21.44 16.35 11.11
C MET A 308 -20.53 17.04 12.13
N ARG A 309 -19.42 16.41 12.51
CA ARG A 309 -18.45 16.99 13.44
C ARG A 309 -17.80 18.26 12.89
N GLY A 310 -17.42 18.27 11.61
CA GLY A 310 -16.87 19.47 10.95
C GLY A 310 -17.86 20.62 10.89
N ARG A 311 -19.16 20.33 10.65
CA ARG A 311 -20.22 21.35 10.76
C ARG A 311 -20.41 21.86 12.18
N GLN A 312 -20.22 21.01 13.18
CA GLN A 312 -20.27 21.39 14.59
C GLN A 312 -19.07 22.24 15.00
N GLU A 313 -17.86 21.94 14.51
CA GLU A 313 -16.64 22.73 14.75
C GLU A 313 -16.70 24.08 14.03
N VAL A 314 -17.33 24.19 12.86
CA VAL A 314 -17.57 25.49 12.21
C VAL A 314 -18.67 26.29 12.92
N ARG A 315 -19.69 25.62 13.50
CA ARG A 315 -20.73 26.27 14.31
C ARG A 315 -20.25 26.67 15.71
N ARG A 316 -19.33 25.91 16.30
CA ARG A 316 -18.61 26.25 17.53
C ARG A 316 -17.39 27.04 17.10
N GLY A 317 -17.57 28.32 16.78
CA GLY A 317 -16.49 29.21 16.37
C GLY A 317 -15.24 29.06 17.25
N PRO A 318 -14.05 29.42 16.74
CA PRO A 318 -12.80 29.25 17.48
C PRO A 318 -13.00 29.81 18.88
N VAL A 319 -12.85 28.96 19.90
CA VAL A 319 -12.87 29.39 21.29
C VAL A 319 -11.63 30.26 21.46
N VAL A 320 -11.83 31.56 21.26
CA VAL A 320 -10.91 32.59 21.72
C VAL A 320 -10.87 32.42 23.23
N LEU A 321 -9.71 32.04 23.75
CA LEU A 321 -9.42 32.19 25.17
C LEU A 321 -9.35 33.70 25.41
N GLU A 322 -10.45 34.28 25.86
CA GLU A 322 -10.49 35.63 26.42
C GLU A 322 -9.68 35.57 27.72
N GLY A 323 -8.40 35.96 27.68
CA GLY A 323 -7.53 35.80 28.85
C GLY A 323 -6.07 36.23 28.77
N ASP A 324 -5.50 36.49 27.59
CA ASP A 324 -4.15 37.08 27.50
C ASP A 324 -4.23 38.57 27.11
N GLU A 325 -4.99 39.34 27.88
CA GLU A 325 -4.69 40.76 28.04
C GLU A 325 -3.39 40.87 28.83
N HIS A 326 -2.26 41.04 28.14
CA HIS A 326 -1.05 41.60 28.73
C HIS A 326 -1.10 43.14 28.56
N PRO A 327 -1.45 43.91 29.61
CA PRO A 327 -1.42 45.35 29.56
C PRO A 327 0.04 45.78 29.80
N GLY A 328 0.78 46.15 28.76
CA GLY A 328 2.13 46.66 29.02
C GLY A 328 3.06 47.05 27.87
N LEU A 329 2.73 46.87 26.59
CA LEU A 329 3.71 47.11 25.51
C LEU A 329 3.21 47.94 24.33
N HIS A 330 2.40 48.97 24.57
CA HIS A 330 2.31 50.11 23.65
C HIS A 330 2.59 51.41 24.40
N GLY A 331 3.88 51.65 24.62
CA GLY A 331 4.41 52.92 25.07
C GLY A 331 4.68 53.87 23.90
N ASN A 332 4.03 55.03 23.98
CA ASN A 332 4.49 56.37 23.60
C ASN A 332 4.86 56.74 22.17
N GLY A 333 4.16 57.78 21.66
CA GLY A 333 4.70 58.68 20.64
C GLY A 333 3.70 59.71 20.08
N HIS A 334 3.46 60.79 20.84
CA HIS A 334 2.87 62.08 20.44
C HIS A 334 1.37 62.14 20.03
N GLY A 335 0.51 63.01 20.57
CA GLY A 335 0.71 64.23 21.36
C GLY A 335 0.16 65.46 20.62
N HIS A 336 -1.12 65.73 20.83
CA HIS A 336 -1.85 67.02 20.79
C HIS A 336 -1.64 68.07 19.67
N GLY A 337 -2.76 68.56 19.11
CA GLY A 337 -2.81 69.89 18.49
C GLY A 337 -4.06 70.20 17.66
N GLU A 338 -5.14 70.59 18.34
CA GLU A 338 -6.12 71.65 17.98
C GLU A 338 -6.72 71.74 16.55
N ARG A 339 -8.06 71.60 16.50
CA ARG A 339 -8.94 72.24 15.51
C ARG A 339 -9.16 73.71 15.88
N PRO A 340 -9.29 74.60 14.88
CA PRO A 340 -10.34 75.60 14.94
C PRO A 340 -11.26 75.56 13.72
N ALA A 341 -12.51 75.91 13.97
CA ALA A 341 -13.57 76.11 13.01
C ALA A 341 -13.34 77.37 12.15
N ALA A 342 -13.77 77.33 10.89
CA ALA A 342 -14.12 78.53 10.14
C ALA A 342 -15.34 78.23 9.26
N VAL A 343 -16.35 79.08 9.44
CA VAL A 343 -17.62 79.15 8.73
C VAL A 343 -17.50 80.26 7.66
N ALA A 344 -18.14 80.02 6.51
CA ALA A 344 -18.71 80.98 5.54
C ALA A 344 -17.86 81.61 4.40
N ALA A 345 -18.40 81.39 3.18
CA ALA A 345 -18.81 82.36 2.14
C ALA A 345 -17.95 82.63 0.89
N GLY A 346 -18.64 82.60 -0.27
CA GLY A 346 -18.32 83.23 -1.58
C GLY A 346 -17.43 82.37 -2.49
N VAL A 347 -17.81 81.98 -3.71
CA VAL A 347 -18.54 82.67 -4.80
C VAL A 347 -19.39 81.67 -5.58
#